data_AF-A0A2E8RCM1-F1
#
_entry.id   AF-A0A2E8RCM1-F1
#
_cell.length_a   1.000
_cell.length_b   1.000
_cell.length_c   1.000
_cell.angle_alpha   90.00
_cell.angle_beta   90.00
_cell.angle_gamma   90.00
#
_symmetry.space_group_name_H-M   'P 1'
#
loop_
_entity.id
_entity.type
_entity.pdbx_description
1 polymer ?
#
loop_
_entity_poly.entity_id
_entity_poly.type
_entity_poly.pdbx_seq_one_letter_code
_entity_poly.pdbx_strand_id
1 'polypeptide(L)'
;MKPRVLLTSFPAFGGHDDNVSMKVMQAIESIGINGITLVTDLLTCDEVGSRRVSESINQGEKFNAIIQLGLAESRKSISLERWAHNESNFRIADNSGRLVNEIIIEGAPSKYETTASKHILDEEFEGEEDVVWSESAGQFVCNETIYRTLNSIDSVGEKIPAIFIHLPPESEVSLERQMEVITRIIETLATKPRLEVVGALLFDSHGRIMACRRPPQDVWAGWWEFPGGKIDEGETEKEALRREISEELGIIVEPNSRVAYLQHEYEDRFVSLSIWDCGIVNPQSIDAKEHDLICWLDQPSLNSVKWLPADEPLIEEWMISGIPQS
;
A
#
# COMPACT_ATOMS: atom_id res chain seq x y z
N MET A 1 16.06 -1.74 14.84
CA MET A 1 16.04 -0.25 14.93
C MET A 1 14.60 0.16 14.71
N LYS A 2 14.08 1.17 15.43
CA LYS A 2 12.71 1.66 15.19
C LYS A 2 12.64 2.27 13.78
N PRO A 3 11.57 2.03 13.00
CA PRO A 3 11.39 2.72 11.73
C PRO A 3 11.38 4.24 11.93
N ARG A 4 12.02 4.96 11.02
CA ARG A 4 12.16 6.42 11.08
C ARG A 4 11.24 7.06 10.04
N VAL A 5 10.26 7.84 10.47
CA VAL A 5 9.27 8.45 9.58
C VAL A 5 9.42 9.97 9.61
N LEU A 6 9.47 10.58 8.42
CA LEU A 6 9.44 12.03 8.28
C LEU A 6 7.98 12.50 8.12
N LEU A 7 7.54 13.41 8.98
CA LEU A 7 6.26 14.09 8.88
C LEU A 7 6.52 15.58 8.68
N THR A 8 6.08 16.14 7.54
CA THR A 8 6.25 17.57 7.27
C THR A 8 4.93 18.30 7.21
N SER A 9 4.97 19.60 7.45
CA SER A 9 3.84 20.50 7.28
C SER A 9 4.32 21.89 6.86
N PHE A 10 3.39 22.83 6.66
CA PHE A 10 3.66 24.23 6.35
C PHE A 10 3.09 25.13 7.45
N PRO A 11 3.69 26.30 7.72
CA PRO A 11 3.08 27.30 8.59
C PRO A 11 1.79 27.84 7.95
N ALA A 12 1.11 28.72 8.69
CA ALA A 12 0.05 29.52 8.10
C ALA A 12 0.59 30.36 6.94
N PHE A 13 -0.18 30.44 5.85
CA PHE A 13 0.17 31.16 4.63
C PHE A 13 -1.06 31.90 4.09
N GLY A 14 -0.90 32.75 3.07
CA GLY A 14 -2.05 33.33 2.36
C GLY A 14 -2.95 34.30 3.17
N GLY A 15 -2.48 34.78 4.33
CA GLY A 15 -3.27 35.64 5.22
C GLY A 15 -4.12 34.89 6.23
N HIS A 16 -3.95 33.56 6.35
CA HIS A 16 -4.56 32.77 7.42
C HIS A 16 -3.74 32.91 8.70
N ASP A 17 -4.44 32.94 9.84
CA ASP A 17 -3.81 32.94 11.18
C ASP A 17 -3.36 31.54 11.60
N ASP A 18 -3.77 30.51 10.86
CA ASP A 18 -3.67 29.12 11.27
C ASP A 18 -3.57 28.14 10.08
N ASN A 19 -3.00 26.97 10.33
CA ASN A 19 -2.88 25.88 9.37
C ASN A 19 -3.11 24.54 10.09
N VAL A 20 -4.23 23.88 9.77
CA VAL A 20 -4.62 22.60 10.40
C VAL A 20 -3.54 21.53 10.25
N SER A 21 -2.80 21.52 9.14
CA SER A 21 -1.73 20.56 8.94
C SER A 21 -0.58 20.72 9.94
N MET A 22 -0.29 21.96 10.34
CA MET A 22 0.73 22.26 11.36
C MET A 22 0.25 21.82 12.73
N LYS A 23 -1.02 22.07 13.06
CA LYS A 23 -1.64 21.62 14.31
C LYS A 23 -1.62 20.10 14.44
N VAL A 24 -1.99 19.38 13.38
CA VAL A 24 -1.94 17.91 13.34
C VAL A 24 -0.51 17.42 13.57
N MET A 25 0.47 17.96 12.83
CA MET A 25 1.87 17.59 13.01
C MET A 25 2.37 17.82 14.43
N GLN A 26 2.11 19.00 15.01
CA GLN A 26 2.52 19.35 16.37
C GLN A 26 1.86 18.47 17.43
N ALA A 27 0.59 18.13 17.26
CA ALA A 27 -0.13 17.27 18.18
C ALA A 27 0.42 15.83 18.14
N ILE A 28 0.66 15.28 16.95
CA ILE A 28 1.28 13.95 16.79
C ILE A 28 2.71 13.94 17.33
N GLU A 29 3.50 15.00 17.09
CA GLU A 29 4.85 15.14 17.66
C GLU A 29 4.83 15.11 19.20
N SER A 30 3.88 15.84 19.80
CA SER A 30 3.75 15.91 21.26
C SER A 30 3.32 14.59 21.90
N ILE A 31 2.49 13.79 21.21
CA ILE A 31 2.01 12.49 21.71
C ILE A 31 3.06 11.40 21.45
N GLY A 32 3.72 11.47 20.29
CA GLY A 32 4.59 10.42 19.77
C GLY A 32 3.81 9.20 19.28
N ILE A 33 4.50 8.30 18.58
CA ILE A 33 3.92 7.03 18.11
C ILE A 33 4.79 5.89 18.61
N ASN A 34 4.18 4.90 19.25
CA ASN A 34 4.92 3.80 19.83
C ASN A 34 5.63 2.98 18.74
N GLY A 35 6.84 2.50 19.03
CA GLY A 35 7.61 1.72 18.05
C GLY A 35 8.21 2.54 16.90
N ILE A 36 7.84 3.80 16.68
CA ILE A 36 8.30 4.64 15.56
C ILE A 36 9.22 5.76 16.06
N THR A 37 10.23 6.12 15.28
CA THR A 37 11.01 7.35 15.44
C THR A 37 10.46 8.41 14.49
N LEU A 38 9.56 9.25 15.01
CA LEU A 38 8.98 10.36 14.26
C LEU A 38 9.98 11.53 14.18
N VAL A 39 10.18 12.05 12.99
CA VAL A 39 10.96 13.26 12.70
C VAL A 39 9.99 14.26 12.09
N THR A 40 9.87 15.44 12.68
CA THR A 40 9.02 16.50 12.14
C THR A 40 9.84 17.61 11.49
N ASP A 41 9.30 18.20 10.43
CA ASP A 41 9.89 19.38 9.79
C ASP A 41 8.81 20.36 9.31
N LEU A 42 8.86 21.58 9.83
CA LEU A 42 7.97 22.66 9.40
C LEU A 42 8.62 23.38 8.22
N LEU A 43 8.15 23.09 7.01
CA LEU A 43 8.67 23.63 5.75
C LEU A 43 8.15 25.04 5.54
N THR A 44 9.02 25.94 5.08
CA THR A 44 8.57 27.26 4.61
C THR A 44 7.70 27.09 3.36
N CYS A 45 6.66 27.93 3.22
CA CYS A 45 5.81 27.92 2.02
C CYS A 45 6.50 28.73 0.90
N ASP A 46 7.66 28.26 0.45
CA ASP A 46 8.49 28.86 -0.61
C ASP A 46 9.41 27.80 -1.25
N GLU A 47 10.27 28.23 -2.16
CA GLU A 47 11.22 27.33 -2.85
C GLU A 47 12.21 26.65 -1.90
N VAL A 48 12.62 27.31 -0.82
CA VAL A 48 13.57 26.73 0.14
C VAL A 48 12.90 25.56 0.87
N GLY A 49 11.66 25.75 1.32
CA GLY A 49 10.89 24.70 1.96
C GLY A 49 10.55 23.57 1.01
N SER A 50 10.23 23.88 -0.26
CA SER A 50 9.88 22.86 -1.26
C SER A 50 11.04 21.92 -1.60
N ARG A 51 12.29 22.40 -1.50
CA ARG A 51 13.50 21.60 -1.79
C ARG A 51 13.98 20.76 -0.62
N ARG A 52 13.65 21.15 0.61
CA ARG A 52 14.28 20.62 1.83
C ARG A 52 14.25 19.09 1.95
N VAL A 53 13.11 18.45 1.71
CA VAL A 53 12.98 17.00 1.79
C VAL A 53 13.81 16.30 0.70
N SER A 54 13.77 16.81 -0.53
CA SER A 54 14.59 16.27 -1.62
C SER A 54 16.09 16.43 -1.36
N GLU A 55 16.51 17.54 -0.74
CA GLU A 55 17.90 17.77 -0.37
C GLU A 55 18.38 16.79 0.71
N SER A 56 17.55 16.54 1.74
CA SER A 56 17.81 15.51 2.75
C SER A 56 18.03 14.12 2.13
N ILE A 57 17.16 13.71 1.20
CA ILE A 57 17.28 12.42 0.51
C ILE A 57 18.59 12.37 -0.30
N ASN A 58 18.88 13.40 -1.08
CA ASN A 58 20.11 13.49 -1.88
C ASN A 58 21.40 13.52 -1.03
N GLN A 59 21.31 13.99 0.22
CA GLN A 59 22.41 13.95 1.19
C GLN A 59 22.56 12.59 1.88
N GLY A 60 21.71 11.61 1.55
CA GLY A 60 21.77 10.24 2.05
C GLY A 60 21.00 10.02 3.35
N GLU A 61 20.13 10.94 3.75
CA GLU A 61 19.27 10.73 4.90
C GLU A 61 18.27 9.58 4.63
N LYS A 62 18.08 8.70 5.62
CA LYS A 62 17.24 7.51 5.49
C LYS A 62 15.93 7.66 6.26
N PHE A 63 14.85 7.32 5.57
CA PHE A 63 13.50 7.28 6.11
C PHE A 63 12.82 5.98 5.67
N ASN A 64 12.00 5.43 6.55
CA ASN A 64 11.11 4.32 6.25
C ASN A 64 9.82 4.78 5.57
N ALA A 65 9.38 6.02 5.82
CA ALA A 65 8.28 6.67 5.12
C ALA A 65 8.42 8.20 5.19
N ILE A 66 7.82 8.89 4.23
CA ILE A 66 7.74 10.34 4.16
C ILE A 66 6.27 10.75 3.97
N ILE A 67 5.71 11.47 4.94
CA ILE A 67 4.34 11.98 4.89
C ILE A 67 4.42 13.50 4.89
N GLN A 68 3.84 14.13 3.87
CA GLN A 68 3.84 15.58 3.73
C GLN A 68 2.42 16.09 3.82
N LEU A 69 2.15 16.97 4.78
CA LEU A 69 0.81 17.51 5.01
C LEU A 69 0.69 18.93 4.45
N GLY A 70 -0.48 19.26 3.94
CA GLY A 70 -0.85 20.62 3.56
C GLY A 70 -2.32 20.91 3.84
N LEU A 71 -2.66 22.17 4.08
CA LEU A 71 -4.06 22.61 4.16
C LEU A 71 -4.66 22.73 2.76
N ALA A 72 -5.88 22.23 2.56
CA ALA A 72 -6.70 22.51 1.38
C ALA A 72 -8.10 22.98 1.79
N GLU A 73 -8.30 24.30 1.76
CA GLU A 73 -9.53 24.95 2.27
C GLU A 73 -10.80 24.54 1.54
N SER A 74 -10.69 24.17 0.26
CA SER A 74 -11.84 23.80 -0.57
C SER A 74 -12.24 22.34 -0.43
N ARG A 75 -11.45 21.52 0.28
CA ARG A 75 -11.71 20.09 0.45
C ARG A 75 -12.60 19.87 1.67
N LYS A 76 -13.39 18.79 1.62
CA LYS A 76 -14.29 18.36 2.69
C LYS A 76 -13.86 17.05 3.37
N SER A 77 -12.83 16.41 2.80
CA SER A 77 -12.31 15.11 3.19
C SER A 77 -10.79 15.18 3.17
N ILE A 78 -10.16 14.30 3.95
CA ILE A 78 -8.72 14.07 3.94
C ILE A 78 -8.36 13.49 2.57
N SER A 79 -7.51 14.19 1.82
CA SER A 79 -7.22 13.88 0.43
C SER A 79 -5.81 13.28 0.29
N LEU A 80 -5.74 12.00 -0.04
CA LEU A 80 -4.51 11.27 -0.38
C LEU A 80 -4.12 11.64 -1.82
N GLU A 81 -3.00 12.34 -2.00
CA GLU A 81 -2.62 12.83 -3.33
C GLU A 81 -1.89 11.76 -4.13
N ARG A 82 -2.51 11.36 -5.24
CA ARG A 82 -2.00 10.32 -6.12
C ARG A 82 -0.90 10.82 -7.04
N TRP A 83 -1.06 12.00 -7.64
CA TRP A 83 -0.13 12.53 -8.64
C TRP A 83 0.48 13.85 -8.21
N ALA A 84 1.80 13.93 -8.40
CA ALA A 84 2.58 15.14 -8.38
C ALA A 84 2.96 15.52 -9.82
N HIS A 85 2.73 16.76 -10.22
CA HIS A 85 2.97 17.23 -11.59
C HIS A 85 4.23 18.08 -11.67
N ASN A 86 5.00 17.95 -12.76
CA ASN A 86 6.20 18.75 -13.02
C ASN A 86 5.86 20.18 -13.51
N GLU A 87 4.94 20.84 -12.83
CA GLU A 87 4.42 22.15 -13.22
C GLU A 87 4.01 22.94 -11.97
N SER A 88 4.45 24.19 -11.92
CA SER A 88 3.98 25.18 -10.93
C SER A 88 3.19 26.25 -11.66
N ASN A 89 2.05 26.63 -11.10
CA ASN A 89 1.16 27.67 -11.63
C ASN A 89 0.49 28.39 -10.46
N PHE A 90 1.22 29.36 -9.91
CA PHE A 90 0.88 30.01 -8.66
C PHE A 90 -0.14 31.13 -8.93
N ARG A 91 -1.32 31.01 -8.32
CA ARG A 91 -2.37 32.05 -8.39
C ARG A 91 -2.13 33.22 -7.44
N ILE A 92 -1.34 32.97 -6.39
CA ILE A 92 -0.91 33.92 -5.36
C ILE A 92 0.59 33.77 -5.15
N ALA A 93 1.25 34.82 -4.64
CA ALA A 93 2.66 34.71 -4.30
C ALA A 93 2.89 33.77 -3.11
N ASP A 94 4.01 33.05 -3.11
CA ASP A 94 4.46 32.27 -1.96
C ASP A 94 5.05 33.18 -0.86
N ASN A 95 5.49 32.61 0.28
CA ASN A 95 5.97 33.39 1.42
C ASN A 95 7.26 34.19 1.12
N SER A 96 7.98 33.86 0.05
CA SER A 96 9.15 34.62 -0.42
C SER A 96 8.77 35.72 -1.42
N GLY A 97 7.49 35.80 -1.82
CA GLY A 97 6.99 36.70 -2.85
C GLY A 97 7.07 36.11 -4.27
N ARG A 98 7.41 34.82 -4.42
CA ARG A 98 7.56 34.17 -5.73
C ARG A 98 6.19 33.91 -6.35
N LEU A 99 6.04 34.26 -7.62
CA LEU A 99 4.86 33.95 -8.43
C LEU A 99 5.33 33.21 -9.69
N VAL A 100 5.06 31.90 -9.73
CA VAL A 100 5.68 30.98 -10.70
C VAL A 100 4.66 30.46 -11.70
N ASN A 101 5.06 30.36 -12.96
CA ASN A 101 4.37 29.61 -14.00
C ASN A 101 5.42 28.89 -14.87
N GLU A 102 5.93 27.76 -14.39
CA GLU A 102 7.08 27.08 -14.98
C GLU A 102 7.15 25.58 -14.65
N ILE A 103 8.08 24.88 -15.30
CA ILE A 103 8.43 23.48 -15.03
C ILE A 103 9.31 23.43 -13.77
N ILE A 104 8.99 22.52 -12.83
CA ILE A 104 9.68 22.46 -11.53
C ILE A 104 11.12 21.95 -11.66
N ILE A 105 11.32 20.91 -12.47
CA ILE A 105 12.64 20.32 -12.77
C ILE A 105 12.75 20.07 -14.27
N GLU A 106 13.65 20.80 -14.92
CA GLU A 106 13.87 20.65 -16.36
C GLU A 106 14.47 19.27 -16.68
N GLY A 107 13.90 18.58 -17.67
CA GLY A 107 14.31 17.23 -18.09
C GLY A 107 13.76 16.08 -17.26
N ALA A 108 13.03 16.34 -16.17
CA ALA A 108 12.39 15.30 -15.36
C ALA A 108 11.01 14.87 -15.92
N PRO A 109 10.48 13.68 -15.54
CA PRO A 109 9.17 13.19 -15.98
C PRO A 109 8.04 14.19 -15.74
N SER A 110 7.01 14.21 -16.60
CA SER A 110 5.92 15.20 -16.50
C SER A 110 5.07 15.07 -15.23
N LYS A 111 5.07 13.89 -14.59
CA LYS A 111 4.43 13.61 -13.32
C LYS A 111 5.04 12.39 -12.65
N TYR A 112 4.89 12.31 -11.33
CA TYR A 112 5.16 11.12 -10.53
C TYR A 112 3.88 10.68 -9.82
N GLU A 113 3.67 9.37 -9.72
CA GLU A 113 2.68 8.80 -8.79
C GLU A 113 3.31 8.74 -7.39
N THR A 114 2.50 8.88 -6.35
CA THR A 114 2.90 8.56 -4.97
C THR A 114 3.57 7.20 -4.89
N THR A 115 4.63 7.07 -4.10
CA THR A 115 5.29 5.78 -3.85
C THR A 115 4.70 5.06 -2.64
N ALA A 116 3.75 5.68 -1.92
CA ALA A 116 2.96 4.97 -0.92
C ALA A 116 2.01 3.98 -1.59
N SER A 117 1.95 2.75 -1.06
CA SER A 117 1.11 1.70 -1.64
C SER A 117 -0.36 2.08 -1.53
N LYS A 118 -0.99 2.27 -2.69
CA LYS A 118 -2.43 2.53 -2.76
C LYS A 118 -3.23 1.39 -2.18
N HIS A 119 -2.83 0.15 -2.49
CA HIS A 119 -3.50 -1.05 -2.02
C HIS A 119 -3.52 -1.14 -0.50
N ILE A 120 -2.39 -0.84 0.16
CA ILE A 120 -2.33 -0.85 1.62
C ILE A 120 -3.21 0.25 2.22
N LEU A 121 -3.20 1.45 1.64
CA LEU A 121 -4.02 2.56 2.13
C LEU A 121 -5.52 2.35 1.85
N ASP A 122 -5.87 1.70 0.73
CA ASP A 122 -7.25 1.31 0.42
C ASP A 122 -7.77 0.24 1.39
N GLU A 123 -6.94 -0.76 1.73
CA GLU A 123 -7.25 -1.76 2.77
C GLU A 123 -7.38 -1.10 4.16
N GLU A 124 -6.47 -0.17 4.51
CA GLU A 124 -6.48 0.51 5.82
C GLU A 124 -7.73 1.37 6.03
N PHE A 125 -8.17 2.10 5.00
CA PHE A 125 -9.28 3.04 5.10
C PHE A 125 -10.55 2.53 4.40
N GLU A 126 -10.69 1.21 4.28
CA GLU A 126 -11.86 0.59 3.66
C GLU A 126 -13.14 0.99 4.41
N GLY A 127 -14.10 1.59 3.69
CA GLY A 127 -15.36 2.06 4.26
C GLY A 127 -15.32 3.45 4.94
N GLU A 128 -14.17 4.13 4.95
CA GLU A 128 -14.01 5.46 5.55
C GLU A 128 -14.19 6.58 4.50
N GLU A 129 -15.41 7.11 4.38
CA GLU A 129 -15.76 8.10 3.33
C GLU A 129 -15.07 9.46 3.47
N ASP A 130 -14.48 9.76 4.63
CA ASP A 130 -13.75 11.00 4.91
C ASP A 130 -12.27 10.95 4.50
N VAL A 131 -11.79 9.81 3.99
CA VAL A 131 -10.45 9.61 3.43
C VAL A 131 -10.57 9.23 1.96
N VAL A 132 -10.09 10.08 1.06
CA VAL A 132 -10.31 9.93 -0.39
C VAL A 132 -9.04 10.13 -1.20
N TRP A 133 -8.91 9.41 -2.32
CA TRP A 133 -7.89 9.71 -3.32
C TRP A 133 -8.21 10.99 -4.08
N SER A 134 -7.18 11.80 -4.27
CA SER A 134 -7.18 12.97 -5.14
C SER A 134 -6.17 12.75 -6.27
N GLU A 135 -6.55 13.13 -7.49
CA GLU A 135 -5.70 12.94 -8.67
C GLU A 135 -4.67 14.07 -8.86
N SER A 136 -4.57 15.04 -7.94
CA SER A 136 -3.59 16.13 -8.03
C SER A 136 -3.43 16.93 -6.74
N ALA A 137 -2.17 17.10 -6.30
CA ALA A 137 -1.78 17.99 -5.21
C ALA A 137 -1.88 19.50 -5.55
N GLY A 138 -2.53 19.86 -6.67
CA GLY A 138 -2.62 21.22 -7.17
C GLY A 138 -1.37 21.63 -7.96
N GLN A 139 -1.15 22.95 -8.07
CA GLN A 139 -0.02 23.52 -8.82
C GLN A 139 0.73 24.60 -7.99
N PHE A 140 0.65 24.50 -6.67
CA PHE A 140 1.31 25.41 -5.72
C PHE A 140 2.49 24.72 -5.00
N VAL A 141 3.01 25.33 -3.93
CA VAL A 141 4.15 24.81 -3.16
C VAL A 141 3.94 23.37 -2.66
N CYS A 142 2.70 22.98 -2.34
CA CYS A 142 2.37 21.59 -1.97
C CYS A 142 2.80 20.59 -3.06
N ASN A 143 2.34 20.80 -4.30
CA ASN A 143 2.70 19.98 -5.46
C ASN A 143 4.20 20.04 -5.76
N GLU A 144 4.80 21.24 -5.67
CA GLU A 144 6.24 21.39 -5.88
C GLU A 144 7.07 20.53 -4.92
N THR A 145 6.67 20.52 -3.65
CA THR A 145 7.38 19.80 -2.58
C THR A 145 7.33 18.28 -2.78
N ILE A 146 6.14 17.72 -3.04
CA ILE A 146 6.01 16.27 -3.29
C ILE A 146 6.64 15.86 -4.62
N TYR A 147 6.54 16.68 -5.66
CA TYR A 147 7.19 16.40 -6.94
C TYR A 147 8.71 16.30 -6.78
N ARG A 148 9.34 17.26 -6.10
CA ARG A 148 10.79 17.23 -5.81
C ARG A 148 11.18 16.01 -4.97
N THR A 149 10.34 15.66 -3.99
CA THR A 149 10.55 14.48 -3.12
C THR A 149 10.55 13.19 -3.94
N LEU A 150 9.51 12.96 -4.75
CA LEU A 150 9.38 11.75 -5.58
C LEU A 150 10.49 11.66 -6.64
N ASN A 151 10.82 12.78 -7.31
CA ASN A 151 11.95 12.84 -8.24
C ASN A 151 13.27 12.46 -7.55
N SER A 152 13.48 12.89 -6.31
CA SER A 152 14.68 12.55 -5.55
C SER A 152 14.74 11.06 -5.21
N ILE A 153 13.64 10.46 -4.75
CA ILE A 153 13.53 9.03 -4.44
C ILE A 153 13.87 8.19 -5.67
N ASP A 154 13.27 8.54 -6.81
CA ASP A 154 13.53 7.90 -8.11
C ASP A 154 15.00 8.03 -8.53
N SER A 155 15.56 9.25 -8.41
CA SER A 155 16.95 9.54 -8.79
C SER A 155 17.99 8.77 -7.96
N VAL A 156 17.72 8.54 -6.66
CA VAL A 156 18.63 7.77 -5.80
C VAL A 156 18.35 6.26 -5.84
N GLY A 157 17.29 5.81 -6.51
CA GLY A 157 16.91 4.40 -6.65
C GLY A 157 16.43 3.75 -5.34
N GLU A 158 15.86 4.55 -4.43
CA GLU A 158 15.33 4.06 -3.15
C GLU A 158 13.86 3.70 -3.24
N LYS A 159 13.38 2.81 -2.37
CA LYS A 159 11.97 2.41 -2.27
C LYS A 159 11.35 2.95 -0.99
N ILE A 160 11.18 4.27 -0.93
CA ILE A 160 10.60 4.96 0.23
C ILE A 160 9.13 5.26 -0.07
N PRO A 161 8.17 4.75 0.71
CA PRO A 161 6.78 5.22 0.68
C PRO A 161 6.73 6.72 0.97
N ALA A 162 6.29 7.51 0.00
CA ALA A 162 6.18 8.95 0.10
C ALA A 162 4.83 9.42 -0.44
N ILE A 163 4.08 10.16 0.38
CA ILE A 163 2.74 10.64 0.04
C ILE A 163 2.54 12.08 0.52
N PHE A 164 1.81 12.86 -0.28
CA PHE A 164 1.27 14.14 0.16
C PHE A 164 -0.20 13.99 0.53
N ILE A 165 -0.60 14.62 1.63
CA ILE A 165 -1.97 14.56 2.14
C ILE A 165 -2.48 15.97 2.35
N HIS A 166 -3.55 16.31 1.64
CA HIS A 166 -4.27 17.55 1.88
C HIS A 166 -5.33 17.33 2.96
N LEU A 167 -5.25 18.18 3.98
CA LEU A 167 -6.14 18.20 5.11
C LEU A 167 -7.20 19.30 4.93
N PRO A 168 -8.49 19.00 5.11
CA PRO A 168 -9.55 19.99 5.04
C PRO A 168 -9.58 20.85 6.33
N PRO A 169 -10.28 21.99 6.33
CA PRO A 169 -10.48 22.78 7.55
C PRO A 169 -11.10 21.97 8.69
N GLU A 170 -10.82 22.36 9.94
CA GLU A 170 -11.37 21.71 11.15
C GLU A 170 -12.90 21.71 11.20
N SER A 171 -13.55 22.61 10.46
CA SER A 171 -15.01 22.67 10.34
C SER A 171 -15.60 21.56 9.47
N GLU A 172 -14.80 20.95 8.60
CA GLU A 172 -15.22 19.83 7.74
C GLU A 172 -14.85 18.48 8.36
N VAL A 173 -13.62 18.34 8.87
CA VAL A 173 -13.15 17.15 9.60
C VAL A 173 -12.43 17.60 10.86
N SER A 174 -12.80 17.07 12.03
CA SER A 174 -12.24 17.52 13.31
C SER A 174 -10.73 17.28 13.39
N LEU A 175 -10.01 18.10 14.16
CA LEU A 175 -8.57 17.93 14.38
C LEU A 175 -8.24 16.54 14.93
N GLU A 176 -9.05 16.02 15.86
CA GLU A 176 -8.90 14.69 16.45
C GLU A 176 -8.96 13.59 15.38
N ARG A 177 -9.94 13.67 14.47
CA ARG A 177 -10.08 12.71 13.37
C ARG A 177 -8.94 12.80 12.36
N GLN A 178 -8.50 14.01 12.03
CA GLN A 178 -7.33 14.19 11.17
C GLN A 178 -6.06 13.62 11.81
N MET A 179 -5.87 13.81 13.13
CA MET A 179 -4.75 13.22 13.85
C MET A 179 -4.81 11.68 13.86
N GLU A 180 -5.98 11.10 14.07
CA GLU A 180 -6.21 9.66 14.02
C GLU A 180 -5.78 9.08 12.66
N VAL A 181 -6.30 9.65 11.57
CA VAL A 181 -6.00 9.19 10.20
C VAL A 181 -4.52 9.34 9.86
N ILE A 182 -3.89 10.48 10.18
CA ILE A 182 -2.46 10.67 9.91
C ILE A 182 -1.61 9.72 10.77
N THR A 183 -2.00 9.44 12.01
CA THR A 183 -1.29 8.47 12.87
C THR A 183 -1.34 7.07 12.27
N ARG A 184 -2.53 6.62 11.82
CA ARG A 184 -2.70 5.33 11.13
C ARG A 184 -1.87 5.25 9.85
N ILE A 185 -1.88 6.30 9.01
CA ILE A 185 -1.01 6.35 7.81
C ILE A 185 0.47 6.23 8.18
N ILE A 186 0.93 6.92 9.24
CA ILE A 186 2.31 6.81 9.69
C ILE A 186 2.62 5.38 10.11
N GLU A 187 1.78 4.74 10.91
CA GLU A 187 1.97 3.36 11.36
C GLU A 187 1.99 2.37 10.20
N THR A 188 1.02 2.50 9.30
CA THR A 188 0.85 1.66 8.12
C THR A 188 2.03 1.78 7.14
N LEU A 189 2.60 2.97 6.95
CA LEU A 189 3.73 3.19 6.03
C LEU A 189 5.11 3.02 6.70
N ALA A 190 5.20 3.11 8.04
CA ALA A 190 6.48 3.03 8.76
C ALA A 190 7.17 1.67 8.59
N THR A 191 6.40 0.61 8.41
CA THR A 191 6.93 -0.74 8.21
C THR A 191 6.22 -1.41 7.07
N LYS A 192 6.98 -2.14 6.26
CA LYS A 192 6.41 -3.01 5.24
C LYS A 192 5.61 -4.13 5.91
N PRO A 193 4.28 -4.21 5.72
CA PRO A 193 3.45 -5.18 6.43
C PRO A 193 3.85 -6.61 6.06
N ARG A 194 3.67 -7.51 7.01
CA ARG A 194 3.80 -8.95 6.82
C ARG A 194 2.41 -9.56 6.83
N LEU A 195 2.09 -10.25 5.74
CA LEU A 195 0.85 -10.97 5.57
C LEU A 195 1.12 -12.47 5.64
N GLU A 196 0.43 -13.15 6.53
CA GLU A 196 0.45 -14.60 6.61
C GLU A 196 -0.77 -15.14 5.86
N VAL A 197 -0.54 -16.03 4.90
CA VAL A 197 -1.54 -16.56 3.97
C VAL A 197 -1.45 -18.08 3.97
N VAL A 198 -2.60 -18.73 3.87
CA VAL A 198 -2.71 -20.19 3.75
C VAL A 198 -3.36 -20.57 2.43
N GLY A 199 -2.84 -21.59 1.76
CA GLY A 199 -3.43 -22.16 0.55
C GLY A 199 -3.71 -23.65 0.69
N ALA A 200 -4.79 -24.13 0.08
CA ALA A 200 -5.16 -25.54 0.07
C ALA A 200 -4.68 -26.23 -1.20
N LEU A 201 -3.90 -27.29 -1.02
CA LEU A 201 -3.64 -28.28 -2.05
C LEU A 201 -4.80 -29.28 -2.06
N LEU A 202 -5.69 -29.14 -3.04
CA LEU A 202 -6.87 -29.97 -3.23
C LEU A 202 -6.72 -30.83 -4.47
N PHE A 203 -7.08 -32.10 -4.35
CA PHE A 203 -7.02 -33.07 -5.44
C PHE A 203 -8.42 -33.44 -5.95
N ASP A 204 -8.53 -33.75 -7.24
CA ASP A 204 -9.65 -34.53 -7.75
C ASP A 204 -9.33 -36.03 -7.73
N SER A 205 -10.32 -36.86 -8.11
CA SER A 205 -10.15 -38.31 -8.20
C SER A 205 -9.15 -38.78 -9.27
N HIS A 206 -8.67 -37.88 -10.13
CA HIS A 206 -7.66 -38.13 -11.15
C HIS A 206 -6.26 -37.66 -10.71
N GLY A 207 -6.11 -37.15 -9.49
CA GLY A 207 -4.84 -36.66 -8.95
C GLY A 207 -4.41 -35.30 -9.51
N ARG A 208 -5.33 -34.54 -10.11
CA ARG A 208 -5.09 -33.16 -10.54
C ARG A 208 -5.31 -32.20 -9.39
N ILE A 209 -4.58 -31.10 -9.35
CA ILE A 209 -4.72 -30.07 -8.33
C ILE A 209 -5.65 -28.95 -8.78
N MET A 210 -6.37 -28.34 -7.84
CA MET A 210 -7.18 -27.17 -8.14
C MET A 210 -6.33 -25.89 -8.16
N ALA A 211 -6.56 -25.04 -9.16
CA ALA A 211 -6.10 -23.66 -9.20
C ALA A 211 -7.30 -22.74 -9.42
N CYS A 212 -7.27 -21.57 -8.79
CA CYS A 212 -8.32 -20.56 -8.87
C CYS A 212 -7.78 -19.30 -9.54
N ARG A 213 -8.59 -18.64 -10.37
CA ARG A 213 -8.21 -17.40 -11.06
C ARG A 213 -8.77 -16.18 -10.35
N ARG A 214 -7.91 -15.19 -10.12
CA ARG A 214 -8.29 -13.91 -9.53
C ARG A 214 -9.23 -13.14 -10.47
N PRO A 215 -10.33 -12.58 -9.94
CA PRO A 215 -11.35 -11.92 -10.74
C PRO A 215 -10.85 -10.58 -11.33
N PRO A 216 -11.54 -10.00 -12.32
CA PRO A 216 -11.07 -8.81 -13.05
C PRO A 216 -10.85 -7.54 -12.20
N GLN A 217 -11.53 -7.42 -11.07
CA GLN A 217 -11.43 -6.29 -10.15
C GLN A 217 -10.26 -6.38 -9.17
N ASP A 218 -9.61 -7.53 -9.09
CA ASP A 218 -8.54 -7.79 -8.12
C ASP A 218 -7.19 -7.28 -8.57
N VAL A 219 -6.32 -7.01 -7.58
CA VAL A 219 -4.88 -6.88 -7.82
C VAL A 219 -4.39 -8.22 -8.41
N TRP A 220 -3.66 -8.17 -9.53
CA TRP A 220 -3.28 -9.37 -10.30
C TRP A 220 -4.46 -10.11 -10.95
N ALA A 221 -5.52 -9.41 -11.33
CA ALA A 221 -6.61 -9.93 -12.17
C ALA A 221 -6.12 -10.86 -13.30
N GLY A 222 -6.73 -12.05 -13.38
CA GLY A 222 -6.42 -13.07 -14.38
C GLY A 222 -5.21 -13.97 -14.06
N TRP A 223 -4.48 -13.70 -12.98
CA TRP A 223 -3.46 -14.61 -12.45
C TRP A 223 -4.12 -15.71 -11.60
N TRP A 224 -3.38 -16.80 -11.38
CA TRP A 224 -3.87 -18.00 -10.72
C TRP A 224 -3.15 -18.26 -9.40
N GLU A 225 -3.87 -18.83 -8.45
CA GLU A 225 -3.38 -19.14 -7.09
C GLU A 225 -4.03 -20.41 -6.54
N PHE A 226 -3.48 -20.91 -5.43
CA PHE A 226 -4.15 -21.93 -4.64
C PHE A 226 -5.33 -21.28 -3.91
N PRO A 227 -6.48 -21.97 -3.78
CA PRO A 227 -7.60 -21.46 -2.98
C PRO A 227 -7.19 -21.31 -1.51
N GLY A 228 -7.70 -20.29 -0.84
CA GLY A 228 -7.33 -19.92 0.53
C GLY A 228 -7.08 -18.42 0.67
N GLY A 229 -6.72 -18.00 1.87
CA GLY A 229 -6.67 -16.57 2.17
C GLY A 229 -5.84 -16.21 3.40
N LYS A 230 -6.14 -15.04 3.95
CA LYS A 230 -5.36 -14.40 5.03
C LYS A 230 -5.63 -15.13 6.35
N ILE A 231 -4.60 -15.23 7.19
CA ILE A 231 -4.78 -15.67 8.58
C ILE A 231 -5.20 -14.47 9.42
N ASP A 232 -6.37 -14.54 10.05
CA ASP A 232 -6.86 -13.48 10.92
C ASP A 232 -6.20 -13.50 12.30
N GLU A 233 -6.30 -12.37 13.03
CA GLU A 233 -5.69 -12.25 14.35
C GLU A 233 -6.26 -13.31 15.33
N GLY A 234 -5.36 -14.11 15.90
CA GLY A 234 -5.71 -15.17 16.85
C GLY A 234 -6.10 -16.50 16.20
N GLU A 235 -6.11 -16.59 14.87
CA GLU A 235 -6.44 -17.80 14.12
C GLU A 235 -5.19 -18.68 13.90
N THR A 236 -5.35 -20.02 13.93
CA THR A 236 -4.30 -20.94 13.48
C THR A 236 -4.36 -21.15 11.97
N GLU A 237 -3.24 -21.53 11.33
CA GLU A 237 -3.21 -21.84 9.88
C GLU A 237 -4.34 -22.80 9.44
N LYS A 238 -4.66 -23.80 10.26
CA LYS A 238 -5.72 -24.77 9.96
C LYS A 238 -7.12 -24.19 10.12
N GLU A 239 -7.33 -23.29 11.08
CA GLU A 239 -8.63 -22.63 11.25
C GLU A 239 -8.90 -21.69 10.09
N ALA A 240 -7.91 -20.86 9.74
CA ALA A 240 -7.95 -19.96 8.59
C ALA A 240 -8.27 -20.72 7.32
N LEU A 241 -7.53 -21.81 7.05
CA LEU A 241 -7.75 -22.56 5.82
C LEU A 241 -9.14 -23.22 5.76
N ARG A 242 -9.71 -23.65 6.89
CA ARG A 242 -11.08 -24.19 6.90
C ARG A 242 -12.13 -23.12 6.63
N ARG A 243 -11.95 -21.93 7.22
CA ARG A 243 -12.84 -20.78 7.03
C ARG A 243 -12.81 -20.32 5.58
N GLU A 244 -11.63 -19.99 5.06
CA GLU A 244 -11.41 -19.50 3.70
C GLU A 244 -11.98 -20.46 2.66
N ILE A 245 -11.64 -21.76 2.74
CA ILE A 245 -12.14 -22.75 1.78
C ILE A 245 -13.67 -22.92 1.86
N SER A 246 -14.27 -22.79 3.04
CA SER A 246 -15.73 -22.82 3.16
C SER A 246 -16.39 -21.57 2.59
N GLU A 247 -15.76 -20.41 2.73
CA GLU A 247 -16.26 -19.13 2.23
C GLU A 247 -16.17 -19.10 0.70
N GLU A 248 -14.98 -19.34 0.16
CA GLU A 248 -14.63 -19.25 -1.26
C GLU A 248 -15.25 -20.36 -2.12
N LEU A 249 -15.26 -21.60 -1.62
CA LEU A 249 -15.58 -22.80 -2.42
C LEU A 249 -16.82 -23.56 -1.92
N GLY A 250 -17.37 -23.18 -0.76
CA GLY A 250 -18.56 -23.82 -0.20
C GLY A 250 -18.37 -25.24 0.33
N ILE A 251 -17.12 -25.68 0.52
CA ILE A 251 -16.78 -27.03 1.00
C ILE A 251 -16.03 -27.01 2.33
N ILE A 252 -16.14 -28.09 3.10
CA ILE A 252 -15.39 -28.28 4.34
C ILE A 252 -14.21 -29.20 4.04
N VAL A 253 -13.02 -28.75 4.43
CA VAL A 253 -11.78 -29.53 4.31
C VAL A 253 -11.15 -29.72 5.67
N GLU A 254 -10.26 -30.71 5.80
CA GLU A 254 -9.48 -30.94 7.01
C GLU A 254 -7.99 -30.88 6.64
N PRO A 255 -7.28 -29.77 6.95
CA PRO A 255 -5.88 -29.63 6.60
C PRO A 255 -5.02 -30.68 7.31
N ASN A 256 -4.40 -31.57 6.55
CA ASN A 256 -3.67 -32.72 7.08
C ASN A 256 -2.22 -32.34 7.43
N SER A 257 -1.41 -32.06 6.42
CA SER A 257 0.02 -31.76 6.54
C SER A 257 0.39 -30.50 5.75
N ARG A 258 1.36 -29.73 6.26
CA ARG A 258 1.90 -28.58 5.53
C ARG A 258 2.96 -29.08 4.55
N VAL A 259 2.71 -28.91 3.26
CA VAL A 259 3.54 -29.41 2.17
C VAL A 259 4.52 -28.38 1.64
N ALA A 260 4.24 -27.08 1.82
CA ALA A 260 5.17 -26.01 1.46
C ALA A 260 5.05 -24.81 2.40
N TYR A 261 6.15 -24.07 2.52
CA TYR A 261 6.20 -22.76 3.16
C TYR A 261 7.12 -21.86 2.34
N LEU A 262 6.60 -20.73 1.86
CA LEU A 262 7.30 -19.80 0.99
C LEU A 262 7.22 -18.39 1.55
N GLN A 263 8.22 -17.57 1.23
CA GLN A 263 8.19 -16.15 1.53
C GLN A 263 8.44 -15.38 0.23
N HIS A 264 7.58 -14.41 -0.04
CA HIS A 264 7.69 -13.53 -1.21
C HIS A 264 7.65 -12.07 -0.76
N GLU A 265 8.55 -11.26 -1.31
CA GLU A 265 8.57 -9.82 -1.08
C GLU A 265 7.95 -9.13 -2.30
N TYR A 266 6.70 -8.66 -2.15
CA TYR A 266 6.10 -7.72 -3.09
C TYR A 266 6.67 -6.32 -2.86
N GLU A 267 6.37 -5.35 -3.72
CA GLU A 267 6.83 -3.97 -3.51
C GLU A 267 6.31 -3.40 -2.18
N ASP A 268 5.05 -3.67 -1.87
CA ASP A 268 4.30 -3.07 -0.77
C ASP A 268 4.29 -3.92 0.52
N ARG A 269 4.42 -5.25 0.43
CA ARG A 269 4.32 -6.17 1.59
C ARG A 269 5.23 -7.38 1.49
N PHE A 270 5.42 -8.06 2.60
CA PHE A 270 5.97 -9.42 2.66
C PHE A 270 4.81 -10.41 2.81
N VAL A 271 4.79 -11.47 2.01
CA VAL A 271 3.81 -12.55 2.12
C VAL A 271 4.54 -13.83 2.54
N SER A 272 4.08 -14.42 3.64
CA SER A 272 4.42 -15.79 4.04
C SER A 272 3.26 -16.70 3.62
N LEU A 273 3.51 -17.68 2.77
CA LEU A 273 2.50 -18.59 2.24
C LEU A 273 2.73 -20.01 2.74
N SER A 274 1.75 -20.57 3.46
CA SER A 274 1.73 -21.96 3.92
C SER A 274 0.75 -22.77 3.07
N ILE A 275 1.24 -23.77 2.31
CA ILE A 275 0.37 -24.68 1.54
C ILE A 275 0.14 -25.97 2.31
N TRP A 276 -1.13 -26.35 2.47
CA TRP A 276 -1.57 -27.53 3.19
C TRP A 276 -2.27 -28.53 2.28
N ASP A 277 -1.93 -29.80 2.43
CA ASP A 277 -2.67 -30.89 1.80
C ASP A 277 -4.02 -31.09 2.50
N CYS A 278 -5.08 -30.86 1.73
CA CYS A 278 -6.47 -30.98 2.15
C CYS A 278 -7.17 -32.20 1.52
N GLY A 279 -6.43 -33.02 0.77
CA GLY A 279 -6.88 -34.28 0.21
C GLY A 279 -7.78 -34.16 -1.02
N ILE A 280 -8.51 -35.25 -1.29
CA ILE A 280 -9.36 -35.38 -2.47
C ILE A 280 -10.74 -34.79 -2.19
N VAL A 281 -11.20 -33.92 -3.09
CA VAL A 281 -12.54 -33.33 -3.09
C VAL A 281 -13.32 -33.73 -4.34
N ASN A 282 -14.64 -33.57 -4.28
CA ASN A 282 -15.50 -33.76 -5.43
C ASN A 282 -15.59 -32.45 -6.22
N PRO A 283 -15.13 -32.37 -7.48
CA PRO A 283 -15.25 -31.14 -8.28
C PRO A 283 -16.68 -30.64 -8.45
N GLN A 284 -17.68 -31.52 -8.39
CA GLN A 284 -19.10 -31.14 -8.51
C GLN A 284 -19.68 -30.51 -7.24
N SER A 285 -18.99 -30.56 -6.09
CA SER A 285 -19.42 -29.90 -4.85
C SER A 285 -18.85 -28.50 -4.68
N ILE A 286 -18.00 -28.05 -5.59
CA ILE A 286 -17.35 -26.73 -5.52
C ILE A 286 -18.34 -25.66 -5.99
N ASP A 287 -18.54 -24.65 -5.14
CA ASP A 287 -19.29 -23.43 -5.42
C ASP A 287 -18.33 -22.24 -5.29
N ALA A 288 -17.68 -21.87 -6.40
CA ALA A 288 -16.69 -20.80 -6.42
C ALA A 288 -17.39 -19.44 -6.34
N LYS A 289 -17.25 -18.75 -5.20
CA LYS A 289 -17.92 -17.47 -4.94
C LYS A 289 -17.05 -16.26 -5.24
N GLU A 290 -15.75 -16.38 -5.00
CA GLU A 290 -14.80 -15.25 -5.07
C GLU A 290 -13.90 -15.32 -6.32
N HIS A 291 -13.84 -16.49 -6.95
CA HIS A 291 -13.02 -16.75 -8.13
C HIS A 291 -13.86 -16.83 -9.38
N ASP A 292 -13.39 -16.20 -10.46
CA ASP A 292 -14.15 -16.14 -11.71
C ASP A 292 -13.99 -17.41 -12.56
N LEU A 293 -12.88 -18.15 -12.39
CA LEU A 293 -12.62 -19.45 -12.98
C LEU A 293 -11.86 -20.36 -12.01
N ILE A 294 -12.10 -21.66 -12.14
CA ILE A 294 -11.31 -22.72 -11.53
C ILE A 294 -10.82 -23.68 -12.60
N CYS A 295 -9.66 -24.31 -12.39
CA CYS A 295 -9.18 -25.39 -13.25
C CYS A 295 -8.49 -26.48 -12.45
N TRP A 296 -8.39 -27.67 -13.07
CA TRP A 296 -7.76 -28.85 -12.50
C TRP A 296 -6.53 -29.21 -13.32
N LEU A 297 -5.35 -29.12 -12.72
CA LEU A 297 -4.07 -29.25 -13.40
C LEU A 297 -3.34 -30.52 -12.96
N ASP A 298 -2.90 -31.32 -13.93
CA ASP A 298 -1.90 -32.36 -13.66
C ASP A 298 -0.48 -31.75 -13.68
N GLN A 299 0.51 -32.54 -13.23
CA GLN A 299 1.90 -32.09 -13.17
C GLN A 299 2.42 -31.50 -14.50
N PRO A 300 2.19 -32.10 -15.69
CA PRO A 300 2.62 -31.52 -16.96
C PRO A 300 1.91 -30.21 -17.33
N SER A 301 0.68 -29.98 -16.85
CA SER A 301 -0.12 -28.80 -17.15
C SER A 301 0.03 -27.67 -16.14
N LEU A 302 0.86 -27.83 -15.10
CA LEU A 302 1.03 -26.80 -14.07
C LEU A 302 1.44 -25.44 -14.67
N ASN A 303 2.26 -25.42 -15.72
CA ASN A 303 2.66 -24.18 -16.40
C ASN A 303 1.67 -23.65 -17.45
N SER A 304 0.48 -24.27 -17.58
CA SER A 304 -0.54 -23.84 -18.54
C SER A 304 -1.29 -22.58 -18.10
N VAL A 305 -1.14 -22.19 -16.84
CA VAL A 305 -1.73 -20.99 -16.25
C VAL A 305 -0.65 -20.04 -15.73
N LYS A 306 -1.02 -18.77 -15.58
CA LYS A 306 -0.12 -17.72 -15.08
C LYS A 306 -0.26 -17.61 -13.57
N TRP A 307 0.54 -18.39 -12.84
CA TRP A 307 0.57 -18.39 -11.37
C TRP A 307 1.09 -17.07 -10.81
N LEU A 308 0.60 -16.67 -9.64
CA LEU A 308 1.12 -15.52 -8.91
C LEU A 308 2.64 -15.65 -8.65
N PRO A 309 3.38 -14.52 -8.58
CA PRO A 309 4.83 -14.55 -8.36
C PRO A 309 5.27 -15.24 -7.06
N ALA A 310 4.39 -15.31 -6.05
CA ALA A 310 4.66 -16.03 -4.81
C ALA A 310 4.61 -17.56 -4.98
N ASP A 311 3.84 -18.05 -5.94
CA ASP A 311 3.56 -19.46 -6.19
C ASP A 311 4.49 -20.05 -7.26
N GLU A 312 4.95 -19.24 -8.21
CA GLU A 312 5.81 -19.67 -9.32
C GLU A 312 7.00 -20.56 -8.89
N PRO A 313 7.79 -20.23 -7.83
CA PRO A 313 8.91 -21.07 -7.41
C PRO A 313 8.49 -22.48 -6.98
N LEU A 314 7.33 -22.60 -6.33
CA LEU A 314 6.78 -23.89 -5.89
C LEU A 314 6.31 -24.71 -7.09
N ILE A 315 5.67 -24.05 -8.06
CA ILE A 315 5.17 -24.69 -9.28
C ILE A 315 6.34 -25.22 -10.12
N GLU A 316 7.41 -24.45 -10.28
CA GLU A 316 8.62 -24.89 -10.97
C GLU A 316 9.25 -26.12 -10.31
N GLU A 317 9.30 -26.14 -8.97
CA GLU A 317 9.76 -27.30 -8.21
C GLU A 317 8.88 -28.53 -8.49
N TRP A 318 7.55 -28.41 -8.34
CA TRP A 318 6.62 -29.53 -8.49
C TRP A 318 6.51 -30.08 -9.91
N MET A 319 6.78 -29.27 -10.93
CA MET A 319 6.93 -29.79 -12.29
C MET A 319 8.08 -30.80 -12.40
N ILE A 320 9.14 -30.62 -11.62
CA ILE A 320 10.35 -31.48 -11.65
C ILE A 320 10.20 -32.64 -10.65
N SER A 321 9.84 -32.34 -9.40
CA SER A 321 9.80 -33.32 -8.30
C SER A 321 8.51 -34.15 -8.25
N GLY A 322 7.46 -33.68 -8.94
CA GLY A 322 6.10 -34.17 -8.73
C GLY A 322 5.35 -33.36 -7.69
N ILE A 323 4.02 -33.38 -7.81
CA ILE A 323 3.10 -32.78 -6.85
C ILE A 323 3.13 -33.62 -5.57
N PRO A 324 3.36 -33.03 -4.38
CA PRO A 324 3.41 -33.77 -3.12
C PRO A 324 2.05 -34.37 -2.78
N GLN A 325 2.04 -35.59 -2.22
CA GLN A 325 0.85 -36.25 -1.69
C GLN A 325 1.17 -36.77 -0.28
N SER A 326 0.30 -36.49 0.69
CA SER A 326 0.40 -37.01 2.07
C SER A 326 -0.04 -38.46 2.18
#